data_AF-A0A938N2B7-F1
#
_entry.id   AF-A0A938N2B7-F1
#
_cell.length_a   1.000
_cell.length_b   1.000
_cell.length_c   1.000
_cell.angle_alpha   90.00
_cell.angle_beta   90.00
_cell.angle_gamma   90.00
#
_symmetry.space_group_name_H-M   'P 1'
#
loop_
_entity.id
_entity.type
_entity.pdbx_description
1 polymer ?
#
loop_
_entity_poly.entity_id
_entity_poly.type
_entity_poly.pdbx_seq_one_letter_code
_entity_poly.pdbx_strand_id
1 'polypeptide(L)'
;MAAVRNAVAFGLWGDEAARVVGGALLGLALFLSAIGCDAGPVRFEPNWVFARNQGLAETPTDFEAPDVRQKLADIEQAVTMLFGTPDEPTLPACENLELGSLLDLALLRMAAGPHDQMPSGQTRGLYRAYCIRCHGVSGSGTGAMARDLNPYPRDFRRGIFKYKNTPDTNPPKDGDLLHVLERGVPGTAMRSFQELTGEQRRALVQYVRYLSVRGLFERELIAVTAVELAEEDRLLDVRLAEIDPETFAEQRAMLTSIAEGVMQPWFEAEKVTMDVPPPPPGYDAAEGIARGRELYFTTLTNCAKCHGATALGDGQLEEYDEWSKELDPTNEQALRDYLQLGALPPRHAQPRNLYEAIYRGGDRPEDLFLKIKHGFAGTTMPSVASQLNDTDAWYLVAYARFLPSDPIGRSASHQ
;
A
#
# COMPACT_ATOMS: atom_id res chain seq x y z
N MET A 1 -86.73 -46.84 -2.76
CA MET A 1 -87.05 -46.61 -4.18
C MET A 1 -85.73 -46.53 -4.94
N ALA A 2 -85.52 -47.48 -5.88
CA ALA A 2 -84.49 -47.61 -6.93
C ALA A 2 -83.02 -47.25 -6.56
N ALA A 3 -82.05 -48.14 -6.40
CA ALA A 3 -81.61 -49.34 -7.13
C ALA A 3 -81.18 -49.09 -8.59
N VAL A 4 -79.87 -48.99 -8.85
CA VAL A 4 -79.13 -49.44 -10.07
C VAL A 4 -77.64 -49.53 -9.65
N ARG A 5 -77.05 -50.70 -9.34
CA ARG A 5 -76.58 -51.85 -10.16
C ARG A 5 -75.09 -51.76 -10.59
N ASN A 6 -74.34 -52.68 -9.98
CA ASN A 6 -73.10 -53.37 -10.37
C ASN A 6 -72.84 -53.58 -11.88
N ALA A 7 -71.54 -53.57 -12.26
CA ALA A 7 -70.78 -54.65 -12.92
C ALA A 7 -69.38 -54.09 -13.32
N VAL A 8 -68.27 -54.48 -12.71
CA VAL A 8 -67.36 -55.63 -13.03
C VAL A 8 -67.01 -55.77 -14.52
N ALA A 9 -65.73 -55.50 -14.86
CA ALA A 9 -64.90 -56.38 -15.68
C ALA A 9 -63.40 -55.99 -15.62
N PHE A 10 -62.59 -57.00 -15.29
CA PHE A 10 -61.16 -57.18 -15.58
C PHE A 10 -60.80 -56.70 -16.99
N GLY A 11 -59.63 -56.17 -17.35
CA GLY A 11 -58.30 -56.08 -16.77
C GLY A 11 -57.33 -55.91 -17.96
N LEU A 12 -56.14 -55.36 -17.72
CA LEU A 12 -54.84 -55.56 -18.44
C LEU A 12 -54.01 -54.26 -18.55
N TRP A 13 -52.94 -54.22 -17.75
CA TRP A 13 -51.57 -53.73 -18.04
C TRP A 13 -51.26 -52.22 -18.22
N GLY A 14 -50.24 -51.78 -17.46
CA GLY A 14 -49.51 -50.49 -17.51
C GLY A 14 -50.13 -49.39 -16.63
N ASP A 15 -49.46 -48.59 -15.82
CA ASP A 15 -48.05 -48.41 -15.48
C ASP A 15 -47.96 -47.74 -14.08
N GLU A 16 -46.82 -47.95 -13.44
CA GLU A 16 -46.20 -47.20 -12.33
C GLU A 16 -46.90 -45.94 -11.78
N ALA A 17 -47.43 -46.02 -10.56
CA ALA A 17 -47.38 -44.92 -9.60
C ALA A 17 -47.80 -45.39 -8.19
N ALA A 18 -47.20 -44.78 -7.17
CA ALA A 18 -47.63 -44.75 -5.77
C ALA A 18 -47.24 -45.92 -4.84
N ARG A 19 -45.93 -46.00 -4.55
CA ARG A 19 -45.43 -46.29 -3.19
C ARG A 19 -44.13 -45.52 -2.98
N VAL A 20 -44.13 -44.44 -2.20
CA VAL A 20 -43.09 -43.98 -1.24
C VAL A 20 -43.56 -42.61 -0.68
N VAL A 21 -44.27 -42.57 0.45
CA VAL A 21 -44.42 -41.34 1.27
C VAL A 21 -44.41 -41.69 2.77
N GLY A 22 -43.48 -42.55 3.19
CA GLY A 22 -43.44 -42.99 4.59
C GLY A 22 -42.05 -43.34 5.04
N GLY A 23 -41.14 -42.37 5.07
CA GLY A 23 -39.78 -42.60 5.58
C GLY A 23 -38.75 -41.53 5.24
N ALA A 24 -39.06 -40.24 5.41
CA ALA A 24 -38.12 -39.16 5.08
C ALA A 24 -38.15 -37.99 6.10
N LEU A 25 -38.15 -38.28 7.40
CA LEU A 25 -38.09 -37.23 8.44
C LEU A 25 -37.05 -37.47 9.55
N LEU A 26 -36.05 -38.35 9.32
CA LEU A 26 -34.97 -38.59 10.30
C LEU A 26 -33.56 -38.67 9.69
N GLY A 27 -33.36 -38.06 8.51
CA GLY A 27 -32.08 -38.09 7.79
C GLY A 27 -31.62 -36.75 7.24
N LEU A 28 -32.02 -35.62 7.85
CA LEU A 28 -31.69 -34.28 7.35
C LEU A 28 -31.16 -33.34 8.45
N ALA A 29 -30.30 -33.85 9.34
CA ALA A 29 -29.68 -33.05 10.40
C ALA A 29 -28.17 -33.32 10.62
N LEU A 30 -27.48 -33.93 9.66
CA LEU A 30 -26.07 -34.35 9.81
C LEU A 30 -25.18 -34.13 8.58
N PHE A 31 -25.52 -33.19 7.70
CA PHE A 31 -24.69 -32.84 6.52
C PHE A 31 -24.63 -31.33 6.23
N LEU A 32 -24.54 -30.49 7.26
CA LEU A 32 -24.35 -29.03 7.11
C LEU A 32 -23.22 -28.48 7.99
N SER A 33 -22.19 -29.28 8.29
CA SER A 33 -21.08 -28.84 9.16
C SER A 33 -19.68 -29.15 8.61
N ALA A 34 -19.51 -29.27 7.29
CA ALA A 34 -18.19 -29.52 6.70
C ALA A 34 -17.97 -28.90 5.31
N ILE A 35 -18.62 -27.78 4.99
CA ILE A 35 -18.05 -26.85 4.00
C ILE A 35 -17.21 -25.88 4.83
N GLY A 36 -16.07 -26.38 5.31
CA GLY A 36 -15.00 -25.48 5.72
C GLY A 36 -14.65 -24.67 4.47
N CYS A 37 -14.86 -23.37 4.51
CA CYS A 37 -14.23 -22.45 3.59
C CYS A 37 -12.72 -22.51 3.87
N ASP A 38 -12.06 -23.57 3.42
CA ASP A 38 -10.61 -23.63 3.39
C ASP A 38 -10.18 -22.76 2.21
N ALA A 39 -10.28 -21.44 2.41
CA ALA A 39 -9.57 -20.50 1.57
C ALA A 39 -8.11 -20.91 1.69
N GLY A 40 -7.52 -21.41 0.60
CA GLY A 40 -6.16 -21.96 0.60
C GLY A 40 -5.12 -21.01 1.21
N PRO A 41 -3.85 -21.43 1.28
CA PRO A 41 -2.81 -20.66 1.96
C PRO A 41 -2.79 -19.22 1.43
N VAL A 42 -2.71 -18.26 2.36
CA VAL A 42 -2.71 -16.83 2.01
C VAL A 42 -1.45 -16.51 1.22
N ARG A 43 -1.61 -15.85 0.07
CA ARG A 43 -0.50 -15.49 -0.82
C ARG A 43 -0.38 -13.98 -0.95
N PHE A 44 0.82 -13.53 -1.31
CA PHE A 44 0.97 -12.17 -1.80
C PHE A 44 0.26 -12.08 -3.15
N GLU A 45 -0.72 -11.19 -3.24
CA GLU A 45 -1.39 -10.81 -4.48
C GLU A 45 -0.36 -10.25 -5.48
N PRO A 46 -0.34 -10.75 -6.74
CA PRO A 46 0.50 -10.21 -7.79
C PRO A 46 0.19 -8.75 -8.12
N ASN A 47 1.20 -8.01 -8.58
CA ASN A 47 1.02 -6.60 -8.96
C ASN A 47 0.44 -6.42 -10.37
N TRP A 48 -0.80 -6.86 -10.58
CA TRP A 48 -1.51 -6.84 -11.88
C TRP A 48 -1.54 -5.46 -12.55
N VAL A 49 -1.85 -4.41 -11.79
CA VAL A 49 -1.90 -3.04 -12.28
C VAL A 49 -0.54 -2.62 -12.83
N PHE A 50 0.54 -2.89 -12.08
CA PHE A 50 1.88 -2.55 -12.54
C PHE A 50 2.34 -3.41 -13.71
N ALA A 51 2.00 -4.71 -13.74
CA ALA A 51 2.28 -5.59 -14.86
C ALA A 51 1.65 -5.09 -16.17
N ARG A 52 0.40 -4.62 -16.13
CA ARG A 52 -0.24 -3.95 -17.26
C ARG A 52 0.51 -2.66 -17.63
N ASN A 53 0.89 -1.83 -16.65
CA ASN A 53 1.62 -0.59 -16.91
C ASN A 53 2.97 -0.81 -17.59
N GLN A 54 3.63 -1.95 -17.32
CA GLN A 54 4.88 -2.32 -17.98
C GLN A 54 4.68 -3.01 -19.34
N GLY A 55 3.44 -3.26 -19.77
CA GLY A 55 3.15 -3.91 -21.04
C GLY A 55 3.25 -5.43 -21.01
N LEU A 56 3.27 -6.06 -19.82
CA LEU A 56 3.23 -7.52 -19.71
C LEU A 56 1.89 -8.11 -20.21
N ALA A 57 0.83 -7.29 -20.16
CA ALA A 57 -0.50 -7.56 -20.69
C ALA A 57 -1.13 -6.21 -21.08
N GLU A 58 -1.86 -6.13 -22.19
CA GLU A 58 -2.52 -4.89 -22.62
C GLU A 58 -3.92 -4.76 -22.00
N THR A 59 -4.65 -5.88 -21.91
CA THR A 59 -6.01 -5.96 -21.39
C THR A 59 -6.10 -6.98 -20.24
N PRO A 60 -7.15 -6.92 -19.39
CA PRO A 60 -7.32 -7.88 -18.31
C PRO A 60 -7.41 -9.34 -18.77
N THR A 61 -7.87 -9.60 -20.00
CA THR A 61 -7.98 -10.95 -20.54
C THR A 61 -6.64 -11.54 -20.98
N ASP A 62 -5.66 -10.70 -21.31
CA ASP A 62 -4.35 -11.16 -21.78
C ASP A 62 -3.53 -11.82 -20.65
N PHE A 63 -3.88 -11.56 -19.39
CA PHE A 63 -3.32 -12.28 -18.24
C PHE A 63 -3.62 -13.78 -18.25
N GLU A 64 -4.60 -14.24 -19.04
CA GLU A 64 -4.88 -15.66 -19.25
C GLU A 64 -4.08 -16.26 -20.42
N ALA A 65 -3.31 -15.48 -21.17
CA ALA A 65 -2.46 -16.02 -22.22
C ALA A 65 -1.38 -16.95 -21.62
N PRO A 66 -1.08 -18.12 -22.22
CA PRO A 66 -0.15 -19.10 -21.63
C PRO A 66 1.25 -18.54 -21.35
N ASP A 67 1.76 -17.70 -22.25
CA ASP A 67 3.06 -17.04 -22.12
C ASP A 67 3.06 -16.00 -20.99
N VAL A 68 2.02 -15.17 -20.88
CA VAL A 68 1.86 -14.20 -19.79
C VAL A 68 1.73 -14.91 -18.44
N ARG A 69 0.94 -16.00 -18.38
CA ARG A 69 0.83 -16.84 -17.18
C ARG A 69 2.17 -17.47 -16.79
N GLN A 70 2.96 -17.91 -17.76
CA GLN A 70 4.29 -18.46 -17.48
C GLN A 70 5.22 -17.39 -16.91
N LYS A 71 5.27 -16.20 -17.53
CA LYS A 71 6.06 -15.06 -17.04
C LYS A 71 5.71 -14.67 -15.61
N LEU A 72 4.41 -14.59 -15.29
CA LEU A 72 3.93 -14.28 -13.95
C LEU A 72 4.23 -15.40 -12.94
N ALA A 73 4.14 -16.66 -13.35
CA ALA A 73 4.52 -17.78 -12.51
C ALA A 73 6.01 -17.76 -12.17
N ASP A 74 6.86 -17.37 -13.12
CA ASP A 74 8.30 -17.22 -12.91
C ASP A 74 8.58 -16.08 -11.91
N ILE A 75 7.87 -14.96 -12.03
CA ILE A 75 7.94 -13.83 -11.07
C ILE A 75 7.46 -14.27 -9.68
N GLU A 76 6.31 -14.94 -9.54
CA GLU A 76 5.80 -15.42 -8.25
C GLU A 76 6.79 -16.38 -7.59
N GLN A 77 7.37 -17.30 -8.38
CA GLN A 77 8.38 -18.25 -7.90
C GLN A 77 9.65 -17.54 -7.44
N ALA A 78 10.16 -16.57 -8.21
CA ALA A 78 11.35 -15.80 -7.85
C ALA A 78 11.13 -15.00 -6.55
N VAL A 79 10.00 -14.30 -6.44
CA VAL A 79 9.64 -13.55 -5.22
C VAL A 79 9.50 -14.49 -4.02
N THR A 80 8.81 -15.62 -4.19
CA THR A 80 8.60 -16.59 -3.10
C THR A 80 9.93 -17.26 -2.70
N MET A 81 10.82 -17.54 -3.65
CA MET A 81 12.13 -18.13 -3.38
C MET A 81 13.00 -17.22 -2.50
N LEU A 82 12.98 -15.92 -2.74
CA LEU A 82 13.84 -14.97 -2.03
C LEU A 82 13.18 -14.44 -0.75
N PHE A 83 11.89 -14.13 -0.79
CA PHE A 83 11.18 -13.43 0.29
C PHE A 83 10.20 -14.32 1.05
N GLY A 84 9.88 -15.53 0.58
CA GLY A 84 8.99 -16.46 1.25
C GLY A 84 7.51 -16.09 1.07
N THR A 85 6.69 -16.46 2.04
CA THR A 85 5.22 -16.30 1.98
C THR A 85 4.73 -15.30 3.04
N PRO A 86 3.46 -14.84 2.96
CA PRO A 86 2.87 -14.01 4.02
C PRO A 86 2.89 -14.65 5.41
N ASP A 87 2.92 -15.98 5.48
CA ASP A 87 2.97 -16.74 6.74
C ASP A 87 4.40 -17.05 7.19
N GLU A 88 5.30 -17.26 6.24
CA GLU A 88 6.67 -17.67 6.47
C GLU A 88 7.62 -16.77 5.66
N PRO A 89 7.90 -15.54 6.14
CA PRO A 89 8.81 -14.63 5.47
C PRO A 89 10.24 -15.16 5.54
N THR A 90 10.97 -15.01 4.45
CA THR A 90 12.41 -15.28 4.34
C THR A 90 13.13 -14.01 3.89
N LEU A 91 14.46 -14.03 3.98
CA LEU A 91 15.32 -12.98 3.44
C LEU A 91 16.26 -13.62 2.42
N PRO A 92 16.54 -12.96 1.28
CA PRO A 92 17.51 -13.46 0.32
C PRO A 92 18.90 -13.54 0.96
N ALA A 93 19.79 -14.37 0.42
CA ALA A 93 21.20 -14.29 0.79
C ALA A 93 21.87 -13.26 -0.13
N CYS A 94 22.24 -12.10 0.43
CA CYS A 94 22.99 -11.06 -0.27
C CYS A 94 24.45 -11.11 0.18
N GLU A 95 25.39 -11.22 -0.75
CA GLU A 95 26.82 -11.28 -0.43
C GLU A 95 27.37 -9.89 -0.11
N ASN A 96 26.79 -8.85 -0.74
CA ASN A 96 27.29 -7.48 -0.63
C ASN A 96 26.61 -6.65 0.46
N LEU A 97 25.55 -7.18 1.09
CA LEU A 97 24.72 -6.45 2.05
C LEU A 97 24.52 -7.21 3.37
N GLU A 98 24.78 -6.54 4.50
CA GLU A 98 24.51 -7.08 5.83
C GLU A 98 23.01 -6.93 6.18
N LEU A 99 22.19 -7.82 5.62
CA LEU A 99 20.73 -7.80 5.75
C LEU A 99 20.22 -7.73 7.18
N GLY A 100 20.91 -8.35 8.14
CA GLY A 100 20.52 -8.31 9.56
C GLY A 100 20.50 -6.91 10.16
N SER A 101 21.21 -5.94 9.55
CA SER A 101 21.16 -4.54 9.96
C SER A 101 19.99 -3.75 9.35
N LEU A 102 19.35 -4.28 8.31
CA LEU A 102 18.20 -3.66 7.64
C LEU A 102 16.87 -4.33 8.02
N LEU A 103 16.86 -5.66 8.07
CA LEU A 103 15.70 -6.52 8.30
C LEU A 103 15.98 -7.58 9.38
N ASP A 104 15.18 -7.57 10.44
CA ASP A 104 15.26 -8.54 11.54
C ASP A 104 14.23 -9.67 11.36
N LEU A 105 14.71 -10.87 11.03
CA LEU A 105 13.85 -12.03 10.76
C LEU A 105 12.98 -12.45 11.96
N ALA A 106 13.43 -12.25 13.20
CA ALA A 106 12.63 -12.56 14.38
C ALA A 106 11.44 -11.58 14.49
N LEU A 107 11.67 -10.30 14.23
CA LEU A 107 10.63 -9.28 14.17
C LEU A 107 9.67 -9.51 12.99
N LEU A 108 10.17 -9.94 11.83
CA LEU A 108 9.32 -10.33 10.69
C LEU A 108 8.38 -11.49 11.05
N ARG A 109 8.90 -12.54 11.71
CA ARG A 109 8.10 -13.69 12.15
C ARG A 109 7.06 -13.32 13.20
N MET A 110 7.31 -12.31 14.02
CA MET A 110 6.32 -11.76 14.96
C MET A 110 5.18 -11.04 14.23
N ALA A 111 5.47 -10.34 13.13
CA ALA A 111 4.44 -9.61 12.39
C ALA A 111 3.66 -10.47 11.39
N ALA A 112 4.31 -11.50 10.83
CA ALA A 112 3.78 -12.40 9.81
C ALA A 112 2.86 -13.48 10.38
N GLY A 113 2.14 -14.17 9.49
CA GLY A 113 1.28 -15.29 9.86
C GLY A 113 -0.14 -14.92 10.28
N PRO A 114 -0.99 -15.93 10.55
CA PRO A 114 -2.25 -15.76 11.25
C PRO A 114 -2.05 -15.09 12.60
N HIS A 115 -3.04 -14.34 13.08
CA HIS A 115 -2.98 -13.74 14.41
C HIS A 115 -3.38 -14.76 15.48
N ASP A 116 -2.41 -15.18 16.27
CA ASP A 116 -2.57 -16.09 17.39
C ASP A 116 -1.51 -15.87 18.46
N GLN A 117 -1.82 -16.38 19.66
CA GLN A 117 -0.90 -16.43 20.79
C GLN A 117 -0.15 -17.74 20.73
N MET A 118 1.18 -17.68 20.58
CA MET A 118 2.02 -18.88 20.62
C MET A 118 1.96 -19.52 22.02
N PRO A 119 2.20 -20.84 22.15
CA PRO A 119 2.32 -21.50 23.45
C PRO A 119 3.39 -20.89 24.38
N SER A 120 4.37 -20.19 23.81
CA SER A 120 5.41 -19.42 24.53
C SER A 120 4.90 -18.09 25.13
N GLY A 121 3.66 -17.68 24.84
CA GLY A 121 3.10 -16.38 25.20
C GLY A 121 3.45 -15.25 24.23
N GLN A 122 4.22 -15.52 23.16
CA GLN A 122 4.55 -14.54 22.13
C GLN A 122 3.37 -14.35 21.17
N THR A 123 3.02 -13.10 20.88
CA THR A 123 1.98 -12.78 19.87
C THR A 123 2.59 -12.82 18.47
N ARG A 124 1.97 -13.51 17.52
CA ARG A 124 2.33 -13.44 16.09
C ARG A 124 1.19 -12.91 15.22
N GLY A 125 1.43 -12.67 13.93
CA GLY A 125 0.42 -12.19 13.00
C GLY A 125 -0.06 -10.76 13.26
N LEU A 126 0.80 -9.90 13.82
CA LEU A 126 0.44 -8.50 14.13
C LEU A 126 -0.06 -7.75 12.89
N TYR A 127 0.58 -7.94 11.73
CA TYR A 127 0.17 -7.23 10.51
C TYR A 127 -1.26 -7.63 10.09
N ARG A 128 -1.62 -8.90 10.22
CA ARG A 128 -2.99 -9.37 9.94
C ARG A 128 -4.00 -8.89 10.97
N ALA A 129 -3.60 -8.75 12.22
CA ALA A 129 -4.49 -8.22 13.25
C ALA A 129 -4.86 -6.73 13.00
N TYR A 130 -3.86 -5.94 12.61
CA TYR A 130 -3.94 -4.48 12.67
C TYR A 130 -3.93 -3.76 11.31
N CYS A 131 -3.23 -4.28 10.30
CA CYS A 131 -2.90 -3.52 9.09
C CYS A 131 -3.62 -4.04 7.83
N ILE A 132 -3.79 -5.36 7.70
CA ILE A 132 -4.26 -6.02 6.46
C ILE A 132 -5.60 -5.49 5.94
N ARG A 133 -6.53 -5.13 6.82
CA ARG A 133 -7.87 -4.64 6.42
C ARG A 133 -7.78 -3.37 5.57
N CYS A 134 -6.76 -2.55 5.79
CA CYS A 134 -6.54 -1.32 5.03
C CYS A 134 -5.45 -1.51 3.97
N HIS A 135 -4.30 -2.09 4.36
CA HIS A 135 -3.13 -2.13 3.49
C HIS A 135 -3.04 -3.38 2.60
N GLY A 136 -3.89 -4.38 2.77
CA GLY A 136 -3.87 -5.63 1.99
C GLY A 136 -2.72 -6.57 2.39
N VAL A 137 -2.76 -7.81 1.91
CA VAL A 137 -1.75 -8.84 2.26
C VAL A 137 -0.37 -8.44 1.75
N SER A 138 -0.27 -7.99 0.49
CA SER A 138 0.98 -7.56 -0.14
C SER A 138 1.40 -6.13 0.21
N GLY A 139 0.66 -5.45 1.09
CA GLY A 139 0.88 -4.03 1.34
C GLY A 139 0.46 -3.12 0.18
N SER A 140 -0.43 -3.58 -0.70
CA SER A 140 -0.90 -2.87 -1.90
C SER A 140 -1.72 -1.60 -1.62
N GLY A 141 -2.16 -1.39 -0.39
CA GLY A 141 -3.09 -0.31 -0.06
C GLY A 141 -4.53 -0.59 -0.53
N THR A 142 -4.83 -1.81 -1.00
CA THR A 142 -6.14 -2.23 -1.54
C THR A 142 -6.87 -3.22 -0.63
N GLY A 143 -6.62 -3.18 0.68
CA GLY A 143 -7.30 -4.04 1.65
C GLY A 143 -8.82 -3.87 1.62
N ALA A 144 -9.56 -4.80 2.22
CA ALA A 144 -11.02 -4.85 2.15
C ALA A 144 -11.74 -3.52 2.53
N MET A 145 -11.12 -2.69 3.37
CA MET A 145 -11.65 -1.38 3.73
C MET A 145 -11.18 -0.22 2.85
N ALA A 146 -10.13 -0.40 2.06
CA ALA A 146 -9.39 0.67 1.40
C ALA A 146 -10.29 1.58 0.55
N ARG A 147 -11.23 1.00 -0.20
CA ARG A 147 -12.15 1.74 -1.08
C ARG A 147 -12.95 2.82 -0.35
N ASP A 148 -13.29 2.58 0.92
CA ASP A 148 -14.13 3.48 1.72
C ASP A 148 -13.31 4.51 2.52
N LEU A 149 -11.98 4.41 2.50
CA LEU A 149 -11.11 5.30 3.27
C LEU A 149 -10.66 6.48 2.43
N ASN A 150 -10.72 7.69 3.00
CA ASN A 150 -10.14 8.90 2.40
C ASN A 150 -9.16 9.57 3.38
N PRO A 151 -7.86 9.68 3.06
CA PRO A 151 -7.19 9.19 1.85
C PRO A 151 -7.13 7.65 1.79
N TYR A 152 -6.82 7.10 0.61
CA TYR A 152 -6.52 5.69 0.48
C TYR A 152 -5.29 5.28 1.32
N PRO A 153 -5.26 4.04 1.84
CA PRO A 153 -4.08 3.48 2.49
C PRO A 153 -2.86 3.50 1.56
N ARG A 154 -1.66 3.65 2.14
CA ARG A 154 -0.41 3.63 1.38
C ARG A 154 -0.18 2.25 0.74
N ASP A 155 0.13 2.25 -0.55
CA ASP A 155 0.78 1.12 -1.23
C ASP A 155 2.28 1.11 -0.87
N PHE A 156 2.68 0.15 -0.04
CA PHE A 156 4.05 -0.03 0.40
C PHE A 156 4.96 -0.59 -0.69
N ARG A 157 4.42 -1.31 -1.68
CA ARG A 157 5.21 -1.98 -2.74
C ARG A 157 5.96 -1.01 -3.63
N ARG A 158 5.57 0.26 -3.61
CA ARG A 158 6.24 1.35 -4.36
C ARG A 158 7.46 1.91 -3.65
N GLY A 159 7.69 1.62 -2.37
CA GLY A 159 8.81 2.15 -1.60
C GLY A 159 8.77 3.67 -1.33
N ILE A 160 7.70 4.36 -1.72
CA ILE A 160 7.56 5.83 -1.59
C ILE A 160 6.71 6.17 -0.36
N PHE A 161 7.25 6.97 0.55
CA PHE A 161 6.58 7.34 1.80
C PHE A 161 6.48 8.86 1.95
N LYS A 162 5.30 9.34 2.38
CA LYS A 162 5.02 10.78 2.54
C LYS A 162 5.67 11.35 3.82
N TYR A 163 5.58 10.64 4.94
CA TYR A 163 5.98 11.14 6.26
C TYR A 163 7.34 10.58 6.66
N LYS A 164 8.40 11.24 6.22
CA LYS A 164 9.79 10.82 6.45
C LYS A 164 10.72 12.03 6.63
N ASN A 165 11.91 11.77 7.16
CA ASN A 165 12.96 12.76 7.35
C ASN A 165 14.21 12.45 6.50
N THR A 166 14.02 11.70 5.41
CA THR A 166 15.02 11.46 4.35
C THR A 166 14.69 12.30 3.11
N PRO A 167 15.69 12.75 2.34
CA PRO A 167 15.47 13.62 1.17
C PRO A 167 14.72 12.90 0.04
N ASP A 168 14.12 13.69 -0.86
CA ASP A 168 13.56 13.26 -2.14
C ASP A 168 12.75 11.95 -2.09
N THR A 169 13.07 11.00 -2.96
CA THR A 169 12.43 9.67 -3.04
C THR A 169 13.12 8.62 -2.17
N ASN A 170 14.13 8.98 -1.37
CA ASN A 170 14.78 8.01 -0.48
C ASN A 170 13.75 7.38 0.46
N PRO A 171 13.86 6.08 0.77
CA PRO A 171 12.94 5.43 1.68
C PRO A 171 13.01 6.01 3.11
N PRO A 172 11.99 5.74 3.95
CA PRO A 172 11.99 6.19 5.34
C PRO A 172 12.93 5.35 6.21
N LYS A 173 13.42 5.95 7.30
CA LYS A 173 14.11 5.22 8.37
C LYS A 173 13.14 4.45 9.24
N ASP A 174 13.64 3.53 10.05
CA ASP A 174 12.84 2.83 11.05
C ASP A 174 12.17 3.83 12.02
N GLY A 175 12.90 4.87 12.44
CA GLY A 175 12.37 5.91 13.31
C GLY A 175 11.22 6.73 12.69
N ASP A 176 11.25 6.94 11.37
CA ASP A 176 10.18 7.65 10.65
C ASP A 176 8.89 6.81 10.65
N LEU A 177 9.01 5.52 10.32
CA LEU A 177 7.89 4.57 10.31
C LEU A 177 7.35 4.34 11.73
N LEU A 178 8.22 4.24 12.72
CA LEU A 178 7.84 4.12 14.12
C LEU A 178 7.01 5.34 14.53
N HIS A 179 7.50 6.55 14.26
CA HIS A 179 6.76 7.78 14.59
C HIS A 179 5.35 7.80 14.01
N VAL A 180 5.16 7.32 12.78
CA VAL A 180 3.83 7.18 12.15
C VAL A 180 2.95 6.20 12.92
N LEU A 181 3.48 5.04 13.37
CA LEU A 181 2.69 4.10 14.19
C LEU A 181 2.34 4.67 15.56
N GLU A 182 3.24 5.44 16.18
CA GLU A 182 2.99 6.03 17.50
C GLU A 182 1.95 7.14 17.43
N ARG A 183 2.01 8.00 16.43
CA ARG A 183 1.11 9.14 16.30
C ARG A 183 -0.20 8.78 15.59
N GLY A 184 -0.16 7.79 14.70
CA GLY A 184 -1.12 7.69 13.61
C GLY A 184 -0.96 8.83 12.62
N VAL A 185 -1.90 8.94 11.68
CA VAL A 185 -1.98 10.04 10.71
C VAL A 185 -3.26 10.82 10.96
N PRO A 186 -3.18 11.99 11.64
CA PRO A 186 -4.35 12.78 12.02
C PRO A 186 -5.30 13.09 10.85
N GLY A 187 -6.61 13.03 11.11
CA GLY A 187 -7.63 13.25 10.08
C GLY A 187 -7.68 12.17 9.00
N THR A 188 -7.27 10.94 9.33
CA THR A 188 -7.38 9.75 8.47
C THR A 188 -7.76 8.52 9.31
N ALA A 189 -8.01 7.37 8.68
CA ALA A 189 -8.26 6.12 9.38
C ALA A 189 -7.00 5.46 9.99
N MET A 190 -5.79 5.96 9.68
CA MET A 190 -4.56 5.45 10.27
C MET A 190 -4.43 5.96 11.71
N ARG A 191 -4.90 5.16 12.67
CA ARG A 191 -4.87 5.49 14.09
C ARG A 191 -3.48 5.36 14.72
N SER A 192 -3.33 5.85 15.93
CA SER A 192 -2.20 5.55 16.80
C SER A 192 -2.23 4.09 17.25
N PHE A 193 -1.04 3.50 17.41
CA PHE A 193 -0.78 2.14 17.93
C PHE A 193 0.04 2.16 19.22
N GLN A 194 -0.03 3.23 20.01
CA GLN A 194 0.71 3.34 21.27
C GLN A 194 0.36 2.27 22.31
N GLU A 195 -0.80 1.62 22.16
CA GLU A 195 -1.19 0.49 23.01
C GLU A 195 -0.34 -0.77 22.76
N LEU A 196 0.34 -0.87 21.62
CA LEU A 196 1.28 -1.95 21.32
C LEU A 196 2.62 -1.72 22.00
N THR A 197 3.28 -2.80 22.42
CA THR A 197 4.64 -2.70 22.99
C THR A 197 5.61 -2.12 21.97
N GLY A 198 6.72 -1.53 22.45
CA GLY A 198 7.75 -1.01 21.55
C GLY A 198 8.31 -2.07 20.59
N GLU A 199 8.41 -3.32 21.05
CA GLU A 199 8.82 -4.46 20.23
C GLU A 199 7.78 -4.82 19.17
N GLN A 200 6.49 -4.88 19.52
CA GLN A 200 5.41 -5.13 18.57
C GLN A 200 5.34 -4.04 17.49
N ARG A 201 5.54 -2.77 17.87
CA ARG A 201 5.61 -1.66 16.91
C ARG A 201 6.82 -1.80 15.99
N ARG A 202 8.00 -2.15 16.51
CA ARG A 202 9.18 -2.44 15.68
C ARG A 202 8.94 -3.62 14.73
N ALA A 203 8.26 -4.67 15.17
CA ALA A 203 7.88 -5.79 14.30
C ALA A 203 7.00 -5.33 13.12
N LEU A 204 6.02 -4.47 13.36
CA LEU A 204 5.20 -3.89 12.29
C LEU A 204 6.03 -3.00 11.35
N VAL A 205 6.93 -2.17 11.87
CA VAL A 205 7.85 -1.34 11.06
C VAL A 205 8.69 -2.22 10.13
N GLN A 206 9.32 -3.25 10.68
CA GLN A 206 10.16 -4.19 9.94
C GLN A 206 9.36 -4.94 8.87
N TYR A 207 8.11 -5.32 9.17
CA TYR A 207 7.25 -5.97 8.18
C TYR A 207 6.81 -5.02 7.06
N VAL A 208 6.51 -3.75 7.36
CA VAL A 208 6.22 -2.73 6.33
C VAL A 208 7.44 -2.52 5.42
N ARG A 209 8.65 -2.43 5.98
CA ARG A 209 9.89 -2.35 5.20
C ARG A 209 10.08 -3.59 4.32
N TYR A 210 9.87 -4.79 4.88
CA TYR A 210 9.92 -6.04 4.14
C TYR A 210 8.93 -6.05 2.97
N LEU A 211 7.67 -5.63 3.16
CA LEU A 211 6.67 -5.52 2.09
C LEU A 211 7.09 -4.52 1.01
N SER A 212 7.75 -3.42 1.40
CA SER A 212 8.28 -2.44 0.45
C SER A 212 9.43 -3.00 -0.38
N VAL A 213 10.42 -3.64 0.25
CA VAL A 213 11.56 -4.23 -0.46
C VAL A 213 11.10 -5.38 -1.37
N ARG A 214 10.26 -6.30 -0.86
CA ARG A 214 9.65 -7.38 -1.65
C ARG A 214 8.82 -6.84 -2.82
N GLY A 215 8.04 -5.78 -2.59
CA GLY A 215 7.22 -5.16 -3.61
C GLY A 215 8.02 -4.40 -4.68
N LEU A 216 9.11 -3.73 -4.30
CA LEU A 216 10.04 -3.14 -5.26
C LEU A 216 10.71 -4.22 -6.09
N PHE A 217 11.19 -5.30 -5.46
CA PHE A 217 11.75 -6.44 -6.15
C PHE A 217 10.78 -7.04 -7.17
N GLU A 218 9.52 -7.30 -6.78
CA GLU A 218 8.47 -7.77 -7.69
C GLU A 218 8.28 -6.82 -8.89
N ARG A 219 8.30 -5.50 -8.65
CA ARG A 219 8.17 -4.50 -9.72
C ARG A 219 9.37 -4.51 -10.67
N GLU A 220 10.59 -4.61 -10.16
CA GLU A 220 11.78 -4.73 -11.02
C GLU A 220 11.72 -6.01 -11.86
N LEU A 221 11.29 -7.14 -11.29
CA LEU A 221 11.11 -8.38 -12.05
C LEU A 221 10.06 -8.23 -13.16
N ILE A 222 8.94 -7.57 -12.87
CA ILE A 222 7.91 -7.27 -13.88
C ILE A 222 8.50 -6.40 -15.00
N ALA A 223 9.25 -5.35 -14.68
CA ALA A 223 9.84 -4.45 -15.66
C ALA A 223 10.86 -5.18 -16.56
N VAL A 224 11.79 -5.93 -15.96
CA VAL A 224 12.79 -6.74 -16.68
C VAL A 224 12.10 -7.77 -17.57
N THR A 225 11.09 -8.47 -17.07
CA THR A 225 10.36 -9.50 -17.83
C THR A 225 9.57 -8.91 -19.01
N ALA A 226 9.06 -7.68 -18.86
CA ALA A 226 8.26 -7.03 -19.90
C ALA A 226 9.12 -6.35 -20.98
N VAL A 227 10.31 -5.83 -20.61
CA VAL A 227 11.09 -4.93 -21.48
C VAL A 227 12.43 -5.52 -21.93
N GLU A 228 13.10 -6.28 -21.07
CA GLU A 228 14.49 -6.68 -21.27
C GLU A 228 14.65 -8.16 -21.65
N LEU A 229 13.73 -9.00 -21.21
CA LEU A 229 13.77 -10.44 -21.48
C LEU A 229 13.30 -10.75 -22.90
N ALA A 230 14.09 -11.53 -23.65
CA ALA A 230 13.67 -12.03 -24.96
C ALA A 230 12.42 -12.91 -24.83
N GLU A 231 11.62 -13.02 -25.90
CA GLU A 231 10.35 -13.76 -25.86
C GLU A 231 10.53 -15.24 -25.51
N GLU A 232 11.68 -15.82 -25.87
CA GLU A 232 12.00 -17.23 -25.63
C GLU A 232 12.65 -17.49 -24.27
N ASP A 233 13.15 -16.44 -23.62
CA ASP A 233 13.86 -16.53 -22.35
C ASP A 233 12.88 -16.58 -21.17
N ARG A 234 13.27 -17.32 -20.13
CA ARG A 234 12.53 -17.38 -18.88
C ARG A 234 13.28 -16.64 -17.78
N LEU A 235 12.55 -15.85 -17.00
CA LEU A 235 13.08 -15.18 -15.82
C LEU A 235 13.64 -16.21 -14.82
N LEU A 236 12.92 -17.30 -14.63
CA LEU A 236 13.30 -18.38 -13.71
C LEU A 236 12.69 -19.71 -14.14
N ASP A 237 13.52 -20.73 -14.30
CA ASP A 237 13.05 -22.11 -14.45
C ASP A 237 13.67 -23.02 -13.38
N VAL A 238 12.91 -23.28 -12.32
CA VAL A 238 13.36 -24.09 -11.18
C VAL A 238 13.77 -25.52 -11.54
N ARG A 239 13.33 -26.04 -12.69
CA ARG A 239 13.73 -27.37 -13.19
C ARG A 239 15.19 -27.41 -13.61
N LEU A 240 15.74 -26.26 -14.02
CA LEU A 240 17.16 -26.15 -14.38
C LEU A 240 18.08 -26.41 -13.20
N ALA A 241 17.60 -26.30 -11.95
CA ALA A 241 18.39 -26.68 -10.78
C ALA A 241 18.93 -28.12 -10.86
N GLU A 242 18.20 -29.02 -11.53
CA GLU A 242 18.62 -30.41 -11.77
C GLU A 242 19.13 -30.64 -13.20
N ILE A 243 18.52 -29.98 -14.19
CA ILE A 243 18.77 -30.24 -15.62
C ILE A 243 19.97 -29.43 -16.16
N ASP A 244 20.10 -28.18 -15.75
CA ASP A 244 21.16 -27.25 -16.16
C ASP A 244 21.52 -26.31 -14.99
N PRO A 245 22.31 -26.80 -14.03
CA PRO A 245 22.61 -26.05 -12.81
C PRO A 245 23.39 -24.76 -13.06
N GLU A 246 24.11 -24.68 -14.19
CA GLU A 246 24.88 -23.49 -14.56
C GLU A 246 23.93 -22.35 -14.95
N THR A 247 22.98 -22.59 -15.87
CA THR A 247 21.95 -21.59 -16.22
C THR A 247 21.06 -21.23 -15.02
N PHE A 248 20.71 -22.20 -14.18
CA PHE A 248 19.95 -21.91 -12.96
C PHE A 248 20.72 -21.00 -11.99
N ALA A 249 22.04 -21.19 -11.87
CA ALA A 249 22.90 -20.34 -11.06
C ALA A 249 22.97 -18.90 -11.63
N GLU A 250 23.03 -18.75 -12.95
CA GLU A 250 22.98 -17.44 -13.62
C GLU A 250 21.66 -16.71 -13.37
N GLN A 251 20.51 -17.39 -13.54
CA GLN A 251 19.19 -16.84 -13.20
C GLN A 251 19.15 -16.37 -11.75
N ARG A 252 19.65 -17.19 -10.81
CA ARG A 252 19.71 -16.83 -9.39
C ARG A 252 20.64 -15.66 -9.08
N ALA A 253 21.78 -15.55 -9.77
CA ALA A 253 22.70 -14.45 -9.60
C ALA A 253 22.06 -13.13 -10.05
N MET A 254 21.33 -13.13 -11.16
CA MET A 254 20.53 -11.98 -11.61
C MET A 254 19.48 -11.58 -10.57
N LEU A 255 18.68 -12.53 -10.06
CA LEU A 255 17.68 -12.24 -9.02
C LEU A 255 18.30 -11.65 -7.76
N THR A 256 19.45 -12.16 -7.33
CA THR A 256 20.16 -11.66 -6.14
C THR A 256 20.69 -10.23 -6.38
N SER A 257 21.24 -9.96 -7.57
CA SER A 257 21.69 -8.62 -7.97
C SER A 257 20.55 -7.59 -7.95
N ILE A 258 19.38 -7.94 -8.49
CA ILE A 258 18.18 -7.08 -8.44
C ILE A 258 17.74 -6.85 -6.98
N ALA A 259 17.74 -7.90 -6.15
CA ALA A 259 17.40 -7.78 -4.73
C ALA A 259 18.35 -6.83 -3.98
N GLU A 260 19.66 -6.91 -4.25
CA GLU A 260 20.65 -5.99 -3.69
C GLU A 260 20.40 -4.54 -4.16
N GLY A 261 20.12 -4.35 -5.44
CA GLY A 261 19.80 -3.05 -6.03
C GLY A 261 18.59 -2.35 -5.36
N VAL A 262 17.51 -3.09 -5.08
CA VAL A 262 16.32 -2.51 -4.42
C VAL A 262 16.52 -2.26 -2.92
N MET A 263 17.46 -2.97 -2.29
CA MET A 263 17.77 -2.82 -0.86
C MET A 263 18.78 -1.71 -0.58
N GLN A 264 19.72 -1.47 -1.49
CA GLN A 264 20.79 -0.48 -1.32
C GLN A 264 20.28 0.92 -0.89
N PRO A 265 19.22 1.50 -1.51
CA PRO A 265 18.69 2.80 -1.08
C PRO A 265 18.19 2.82 0.38
N TRP A 266 17.77 1.67 0.92
CA TRP A 266 17.32 1.57 2.31
C TRP A 266 18.51 1.62 3.29
N PHE A 267 19.62 0.99 2.95
CA PHE A 267 20.86 1.09 3.74
C PHE A 267 21.43 2.51 3.73
N GLU A 268 21.34 3.20 2.60
CA GLU A 268 21.79 4.59 2.46
C GLU A 268 20.89 5.55 3.22
N ALA A 269 19.57 5.32 3.19
CA ALA A 269 18.60 6.15 3.90
C ALA A 269 18.83 6.20 5.41
N GLU A 270 19.26 5.10 6.04
CA GLU A 270 19.58 5.09 7.48
C GLU A 270 20.69 6.10 7.84
N LYS A 271 21.63 6.34 6.91
CA LYS A 271 22.80 7.20 7.10
C LYS A 271 22.51 8.70 6.87
N VAL A 272 21.38 9.04 6.24
CA VAL A 272 21.09 10.42 5.79
C VAL A 272 19.89 10.99 6.53
N THR A 273 20.03 12.14 7.19
CA THR A 273 18.91 12.87 7.81
C THR A 273 18.84 14.26 7.21
N MET A 274 17.65 14.75 6.91
CA MET A 274 17.47 16.15 6.52
C MET A 274 17.77 17.08 7.71
N ASP A 275 18.58 18.11 7.47
CA ASP A 275 18.91 19.10 8.49
C ASP A 275 17.76 20.08 8.72
N VAL A 276 17.59 20.48 9.98
CA VAL A 276 16.62 21.51 10.38
C VAL A 276 17.38 22.58 11.16
N PRO A 277 17.75 23.69 10.50
CA PRO A 277 18.45 24.77 11.17
C PRO A 277 17.55 25.42 12.22
N PRO A 278 18.11 26.01 13.29
CA PRO A 278 17.30 26.67 14.31
C PRO A 278 16.51 27.84 13.70
N PRO A 279 15.27 28.11 14.21
CA PRO A 279 14.51 29.26 13.76
C PRO A 279 15.22 30.57 14.11
N PRO A 280 15.11 31.61 13.26
CA PRO A 280 15.64 32.93 13.59
C PRO A 280 14.93 33.52 14.83
N PRO A 281 15.60 34.37 15.64
CA PRO A 281 14.96 35.00 16.78
C PRO A 281 13.70 35.78 16.40
N GLY A 282 12.57 35.48 17.04
CA GLY A 282 11.29 36.11 16.74
C GLY A 282 10.69 35.72 15.38
N TYR A 283 11.02 34.55 14.83
CA TYR A 283 10.48 34.09 13.54
C TYR A 283 8.94 34.06 13.48
N ASP A 284 8.29 33.88 14.62
CA ASP A 284 6.85 33.84 14.81
C ASP A 284 6.26 35.18 15.32
N ALA A 285 7.06 36.25 15.34
CA ALA A 285 6.58 37.61 15.56
C ALA A 285 5.78 38.14 14.35
N ALA A 286 5.14 39.30 14.52
CA ALA A 286 4.28 39.91 13.50
C ALA A 286 5.00 40.09 12.15
N GLU A 287 6.27 40.51 12.18
CA GLU A 287 7.09 40.68 10.98
C GLU A 287 7.37 39.35 10.26
N GLY A 288 7.69 38.30 11.02
CA GLY A 288 7.93 36.97 10.48
C GLY A 288 6.66 36.33 9.89
N ILE A 289 5.53 36.48 10.57
CA ILE A 289 4.21 36.06 10.07
C ILE A 289 3.86 36.83 8.79
N ALA A 290 4.08 38.15 8.76
CA ALA A 290 3.81 38.98 7.57
C ALA A 290 4.68 38.56 6.38
N ARG A 291 5.96 38.26 6.60
CA ARG A 291 6.85 37.73 5.58
C ARG A 291 6.41 36.35 5.09
N GLY A 292 6.04 35.45 5.98
CA GLY A 292 5.50 34.15 5.63
C GLY A 292 4.22 34.24 4.78
N ARG A 293 3.33 35.19 5.12
CA ARG A 293 2.14 35.47 4.33
C ARG A 293 2.51 35.95 2.92
N GLU A 294 3.43 36.89 2.79
CA GLU A 294 3.90 37.36 1.48
C GLU A 294 4.41 36.19 0.64
N LEU A 295 5.29 35.37 1.20
CA LEU A 295 5.87 34.19 0.55
C LEU A 295 4.80 33.21 0.05
N TYR A 296 3.75 32.96 0.85
CA TYR A 296 2.65 32.05 0.50
C TYR A 296 1.92 32.45 -0.80
N PHE A 297 1.81 33.75 -1.06
CA PHE A 297 1.12 34.30 -2.24
C PHE A 297 2.05 34.54 -3.44
N THR A 298 3.36 34.32 -3.29
CA THR A 298 4.30 34.56 -4.39
C THR A 298 4.32 33.43 -5.41
N THR A 299 4.75 33.76 -6.63
CA THR A 299 5.05 32.79 -7.69
C THR A 299 6.34 32.00 -7.43
N LEU A 300 7.15 32.40 -6.44
CA LEU A 300 8.34 31.69 -6.02
C LEU A 300 7.98 30.34 -5.36
N THR A 301 6.95 30.34 -4.52
CA THR A 301 6.50 29.16 -3.76
C THR A 301 5.25 28.52 -4.34
N ASN A 302 4.40 29.30 -5.02
CA ASN A 302 3.12 28.89 -5.58
C ASN A 302 2.17 28.20 -4.58
N CYS A 303 2.33 28.43 -3.26
CA CYS A 303 1.51 27.73 -2.24
C CYS A 303 0.01 27.98 -2.44
N ALA A 304 -0.37 29.24 -2.70
CA ALA A 304 -1.75 29.64 -2.94
C ALA A 304 -2.40 29.00 -4.18
N LYS A 305 -1.61 28.49 -5.15
CA LYS A 305 -2.16 27.81 -6.33
C LYS A 305 -2.89 26.53 -5.94
N CYS A 306 -2.36 25.78 -4.97
CA CYS A 306 -2.96 24.54 -4.50
C CYS A 306 -3.80 24.77 -3.23
N HIS A 307 -3.22 25.43 -2.22
CA HIS A 307 -3.90 25.65 -0.93
C HIS A 307 -4.97 26.76 -1.00
N GLY A 308 -5.02 27.51 -2.09
CA GLY A 308 -6.00 28.56 -2.35
C GLY A 308 -5.66 29.89 -1.69
N ALA A 309 -6.28 30.97 -2.18
CA ALA A 309 -6.11 32.29 -1.57
C ALA A 309 -6.74 32.37 -0.18
N THR A 310 -7.73 31.52 0.09
CA THR A 310 -8.37 31.39 1.40
C THR A 310 -7.55 30.57 2.39
N ALA A 311 -6.62 29.73 1.90
CA ALA A 311 -5.87 28.71 2.66
C ALA A 311 -6.72 27.53 3.17
N LEU A 312 -7.90 27.32 2.59
CA LEU A 312 -8.80 26.20 2.91
C LEU A 312 -8.49 24.90 2.14
N GLY A 313 -7.53 24.94 1.22
CA GLY A 313 -7.26 23.83 0.31
C GLY A 313 -8.18 23.84 -0.92
N ASP A 314 -8.70 25.02 -1.29
CA ASP A 314 -9.66 25.26 -2.36
C ASP A 314 -9.03 25.85 -3.64
N GLY A 315 -7.70 25.86 -3.73
CA GLY A 315 -6.97 26.41 -4.88
C GLY A 315 -6.94 25.47 -6.09
N GLN A 316 -6.49 24.23 -5.89
CA GLN A 316 -6.51 23.20 -6.92
C GLN A 316 -7.49 22.09 -6.56
N LEU A 317 -8.43 21.83 -7.47
CA LEU A 317 -9.50 20.85 -7.33
C LEU A 317 -9.50 19.79 -8.44
N GLU A 318 -8.72 19.95 -9.52
CA GLU A 318 -8.77 19.08 -10.70
C GLU A 318 -7.54 18.16 -10.86
N GLU A 319 -6.45 18.39 -10.11
CA GLU A 319 -5.29 17.49 -10.14
C GLU A 319 -5.66 16.16 -9.50
N TYR A 320 -5.41 15.04 -10.20
CA TYR A 320 -5.41 13.72 -9.59
C TYR A 320 -4.23 13.56 -8.61
N ASP A 321 -4.45 12.80 -7.54
CA ASP A 321 -3.36 12.37 -6.66
C ASP A 321 -2.33 11.56 -7.48
N GLU A 322 -1.04 11.79 -7.21
CA GLU A 322 0.07 11.18 -7.96
C GLU A 322 0.00 9.64 -8.01
N TRP A 323 -0.67 9.01 -7.04
CA TRP A 323 -0.85 7.56 -7.02
C TRP A 323 -1.92 7.09 -8.00
N SER A 324 -2.85 7.97 -8.37
CA SER A 324 -3.90 7.71 -9.36
C SER A 324 -3.45 7.97 -10.79
N LYS A 325 -2.38 8.75 -11.01
CA LYS A 325 -1.88 9.09 -12.35
C LYS A 325 -1.35 7.88 -13.12
N GLU A 326 -0.92 6.82 -12.43
CA GLU A 326 -0.50 5.57 -13.06
C GLU A 326 -1.64 4.81 -13.75
N LEU A 327 -2.89 5.23 -13.55
CA LEU A 327 -4.08 4.60 -14.10
C LEU A 327 -4.62 5.31 -15.35
N ASP A 328 -3.95 6.37 -15.84
CA ASP A 328 -4.47 7.30 -16.86
C ASP A 328 -5.96 7.64 -16.62
N PRO A 329 -6.28 8.42 -15.57
CA PRO A 329 -7.66 8.67 -15.18
C PRO A 329 -8.47 9.43 -16.24
N THR A 330 -7.84 9.90 -17.32
CA THR A 330 -8.52 10.58 -18.43
C THR A 330 -9.03 9.63 -19.52
N ASN A 331 -8.58 8.37 -19.52
CA ASN A 331 -8.97 7.36 -20.49
C ASN A 331 -9.96 6.37 -19.86
N GLU A 332 -11.26 6.53 -20.19
CA GLU A 332 -12.33 5.70 -19.61
C GLU A 332 -12.14 4.20 -19.83
N GLN A 333 -11.62 3.79 -21.00
CA GLN A 333 -11.43 2.38 -21.30
C GLN A 333 -10.29 1.79 -20.48
N ALA A 334 -9.12 2.47 -20.48
CA ALA A 334 -7.99 2.03 -19.66
C ALA A 334 -8.36 1.98 -18.17
N LEU A 335 -9.13 2.95 -17.69
CA LEU A 335 -9.59 2.97 -16.30
C LEU A 335 -10.45 1.75 -15.95
N ARG A 336 -11.37 1.32 -16.83
CA ARG A 336 -12.17 0.10 -16.58
C ARG A 336 -11.28 -1.13 -16.42
N ASP A 337 -10.26 -1.26 -17.26
CA ASP A 337 -9.30 -2.36 -17.19
C ASP A 337 -8.56 -2.35 -15.84
N TYR A 338 -8.03 -1.19 -15.42
CA TYR A 338 -7.33 -1.09 -14.14
C TYR A 338 -8.22 -1.42 -12.93
N LEU A 339 -9.49 -0.98 -12.95
CA LEU A 339 -10.45 -1.30 -11.89
C LEU A 339 -10.75 -2.80 -11.83
N GLN A 340 -10.80 -3.48 -12.98
CA GLN A 340 -10.95 -4.94 -13.04
C GLN A 340 -9.73 -5.67 -12.45
N LEU A 341 -8.54 -5.08 -12.58
CA LEU A 341 -7.28 -5.59 -12.01
C LEU A 341 -7.09 -5.23 -10.53
N GLY A 342 -8.10 -4.63 -9.88
CA GLY A 342 -8.08 -4.33 -8.45
C GLY A 342 -7.55 -2.93 -8.08
N ALA A 343 -7.30 -2.05 -9.06
CA ALA A 343 -6.99 -0.66 -8.76
C ALA A 343 -8.17 0.02 -8.03
N LEU A 344 -7.86 1.03 -7.22
CA LEU A 344 -8.87 1.88 -6.61
C LEU A 344 -9.26 3.01 -7.57
N PRO A 345 -10.53 3.47 -7.57
CA PRO A 345 -10.94 4.61 -8.39
C PRO A 345 -10.06 5.84 -8.13
N PRO A 346 -9.58 6.53 -9.17
CA PRO A 346 -8.72 7.68 -9.04
C PRO A 346 -9.41 8.79 -8.25
N ARG A 347 -8.65 9.54 -7.47
CA ARG A 347 -9.15 10.66 -6.67
C ARG A 347 -8.34 11.92 -6.91
N HIS A 348 -9.00 13.06 -6.83
CA HIS A 348 -8.33 14.34 -6.88
C HIS A 348 -7.51 14.55 -5.60
N ALA A 349 -6.31 15.10 -5.76
CA ALA A 349 -5.50 15.54 -4.65
C ALA A 349 -6.19 16.73 -3.98
N GLN A 350 -6.54 16.58 -2.70
CA GLN A 350 -7.13 17.65 -1.91
C GLN A 350 -6.09 18.21 -0.94
N PRO A 351 -5.59 19.44 -1.18
CA PRO A 351 -4.75 20.14 -0.22
C PRO A 351 -5.49 20.35 1.09
N ARG A 352 -4.75 20.46 2.19
CA ARG A 352 -5.36 20.57 3.52
C ARG A 352 -5.88 21.99 3.77
N ASN A 353 -6.99 22.06 4.47
CA ASN A 353 -7.42 23.26 5.18
C ASN A 353 -6.40 23.60 6.27
N LEU A 354 -5.67 24.69 6.09
CA LEU A 354 -4.58 25.09 6.98
C LEU A 354 -5.08 25.71 8.30
N TYR A 355 -6.35 26.08 8.42
CA TYR A 355 -6.95 26.58 9.67
C TYR A 355 -7.24 25.48 10.68
N GLU A 356 -7.39 24.23 10.23
CA GLU A 356 -7.69 23.11 11.13
C GLU A 356 -6.49 22.74 12.02
N ALA A 357 -5.27 23.17 11.66
CA ALA A 357 -4.03 22.75 12.32
C ALA A 357 -3.80 21.23 12.35
N ILE A 358 -4.46 20.48 11.46
CA ILE A 358 -4.31 19.02 11.34
C ILE A 358 -3.20 18.71 10.33
N TYR A 359 -1.96 18.61 10.84
CA TYR A 359 -0.79 18.28 10.05
C TYR A 359 -0.47 16.79 10.10
N ARG A 360 -0.54 16.14 8.93
CA ARG A 360 -0.38 14.68 8.81
C ARG A 360 1.06 14.19 9.00
N GLY A 361 2.05 15.04 8.70
CA GLY A 361 3.48 14.71 8.77
C GLY A 361 4.19 15.14 10.06
N GLY A 362 3.43 15.56 11.08
CA GLY A 362 3.94 16.16 12.33
C GLY A 362 3.51 17.62 12.50
N ASP A 363 3.32 18.05 13.74
CA ASP A 363 2.83 19.39 14.13
C ASP A 363 3.86 20.25 14.86
N ARG A 364 5.07 19.72 15.08
CA ARG A 364 6.18 20.53 15.59
C ARG A 364 6.65 21.49 14.49
N PRO A 365 7.13 22.70 14.84
CA PRO A 365 7.65 23.64 13.86
C PRO A 365 8.70 23.04 12.91
N GLU A 366 9.56 22.16 13.41
CA GLU A 366 10.60 21.44 12.66
C GLU A 366 9.99 20.45 11.65
N ASP A 367 8.89 19.78 12.02
CA ASP A 367 8.18 18.88 11.12
C ASP A 367 7.54 19.66 9.98
N LEU A 368 6.98 20.84 10.27
CA LEU A 368 6.43 21.73 9.25
C LEU A 368 7.54 22.30 8.35
N PHE A 369 8.68 22.69 8.92
CA PHE A 369 9.84 23.18 8.18
C PHE A 369 10.26 22.19 7.10
N LEU A 370 10.47 20.93 7.48
CA LEU A 370 10.88 19.89 6.54
C LEU A 370 9.87 19.71 5.40
N LYS A 371 8.58 19.76 5.69
CA LYS A 371 7.51 19.44 4.75
C LYS A 371 7.23 20.62 3.82
N ILE A 372 7.29 21.84 4.34
CA ILE A 372 7.20 23.07 3.54
C ILE A 372 8.42 23.16 2.62
N LYS A 373 9.63 22.89 3.11
CA LYS A 373 10.85 23.07 2.33
C LYS A 373 11.07 21.96 1.31
N HIS A 374 10.86 20.69 1.70
CA HIS A 374 11.18 19.52 0.85
C HIS A 374 9.96 18.86 0.20
N GLY A 375 8.73 19.30 0.52
CA GLY A 375 7.51 18.73 -0.02
C GLY A 375 7.17 17.35 0.57
N PHE A 376 6.28 16.63 -0.11
CA PHE A 376 5.92 15.24 0.23
C PHE A 376 6.17 14.33 -0.97
N ALA A 377 7.03 13.32 -0.81
CA ALA A 377 7.32 12.35 -1.85
C ALA A 377 6.03 11.62 -2.31
N GLY A 378 5.88 11.48 -3.64
CA GLY A 378 4.68 10.91 -4.24
C GLY A 378 3.43 11.78 -4.03
N THR A 379 3.55 13.11 -4.04
CA THR A 379 2.40 14.03 -4.07
C THR A 379 2.66 15.18 -5.02
N THR A 380 1.61 15.95 -5.28
CA THR A 380 1.68 17.23 -6.00
C THR A 380 2.22 18.38 -5.15
N MET A 381 2.67 18.14 -3.91
CA MET A 381 3.32 19.16 -3.06
C MET A 381 4.84 19.07 -3.22
N PRO A 382 5.46 19.93 -4.06
CA PRO A 382 6.85 19.80 -4.46
C PRO A 382 7.81 20.32 -3.38
N SER A 383 9.09 20.00 -3.55
CA SER A 383 10.18 20.68 -2.85
C SER A 383 10.32 22.11 -3.37
N VAL A 384 10.51 23.05 -2.44
CA VAL A 384 10.87 24.45 -2.73
C VAL A 384 12.26 24.79 -2.18
N ALA A 385 13.05 23.77 -1.81
CA ALA A 385 14.36 23.92 -1.17
C ALA A 385 15.37 24.69 -2.05
N SER A 386 15.24 24.64 -3.37
CA SER A 386 16.07 25.41 -4.30
C SER A 386 15.62 26.86 -4.47
N GLN A 387 14.39 27.19 -4.09
CA GLN A 387 13.76 28.50 -4.26
C GLN A 387 13.78 29.33 -2.98
N LEU A 388 13.89 28.69 -1.82
CA LEU A 388 13.80 29.32 -0.50
C LEU A 388 15.04 29.04 0.35
N ASN A 389 15.55 30.09 0.99
CA ASN A 389 16.51 29.96 2.08
C ASN A 389 15.80 29.50 3.38
N ASP A 390 16.59 29.07 4.36
CA ASP A 390 16.09 28.55 5.64
C ASP A 390 15.27 29.55 6.45
N THR A 391 15.66 30.82 6.42
CA THR A 391 14.96 31.89 7.15
C THR A 391 13.55 32.11 6.60
N ASP A 392 13.41 32.17 5.28
CA ASP A 392 12.11 32.30 4.61
C ASP A 392 11.24 31.05 4.80
N ALA A 393 11.83 29.85 4.83
CA ALA A 393 11.11 28.63 5.17
C ALA A 393 10.55 28.68 6.60
N TRP A 394 11.32 29.19 7.57
CA TRP A 394 10.83 29.42 8.93
C TRP A 394 9.69 30.44 9.00
N TYR A 395 9.73 31.49 8.19
CA TYR A 395 8.60 32.45 8.13
C TYR A 395 7.33 31.82 7.54
N LEU A 396 7.44 30.94 6.54
CA LEU A 396 6.29 30.16 6.07
C LEU A 396 5.73 29.24 7.16
N VAL A 397 6.59 28.63 8.00
CA VAL A 397 6.15 27.86 9.17
C VAL A 397 5.38 28.75 10.15
N ALA A 398 5.90 29.95 10.46
CA ALA A 398 5.22 30.90 11.33
C ALA A 398 3.83 31.27 10.80
N TYR A 399 3.73 31.59 9.49
CA TYR A 399 2.44 31.91 8.88
C TYR A 399 1.47 30.72 8.89
N ALA A 400 1.92 29.52 8.54
CA ALA A 400 1.08 28.32 8.55
C ALA A 400 0.52 28.03 9.95
N ARG A 401 1.32 28.24 11.01
CA ARG A 401 0.91 28.07 12.41
C ARG A 401 0.04 29.22 12.94
N PHE A 402 0.16 30.40 12.35
CA PHE A 402 -0.68 31.55 12.67
C PHE A 402 -2.11 31.39 12.12
N LEU A 403 -2.28 30.78 10.94
CA LEU A 403 -3.59 30.64 10.26
C LEU A 403 -4.72 30.14 11.17
N PRO A 404 -4.56 29.07 11.98
CA PRO A 404 -5.59 28.64 12.92
C PRO A 404 -6.03 29.73 13.90
N SER A 405 -5.23 30.76 14.16
CA SER A 405 -5.55 31.88 15.06
C SER A 405 -5.91 33.17 14.32
N ASP A 406 -5.90 33.17 12.98
CA ASP A 406 -6.20 34.36 12.18
C ASP A 406 -7.69 34.74 12.33
N PRO A 407 -7.98 35.89 12.98
CA PRO A 407 -9.35 36.30 13.26
C PRO A 407 -10.12 36.70 12.00
N ILE A 408 -9.43 37.12 10.94
CA ILE A 408 -10.05 37.55 9.68
C ILE A 408 -10.40 36.31 8.86
N GLY A 409 -9.43 35.40 8.70
CA GLY A 409 -9.58 34.17 7.90
C GLY A 409 -10.64 33.20 8.44
N ARG A 410 -10.74 33.02 9.76
CA ARG A 410 -11.76 32.14 10.39
C ARG A 410 -13.20 32.56 10.13
N SER A 411 -13.47 33.86 9.98
CA SER A 411 -14.84 34.35 9.75
C SER A 411 -15.35 34.06 8.34
N ALA A 412 -14.44 33.89 7.38
CA ALA A 412 -14.74 33.54 5.99
C ALA A 412 -14.80 32.03 5.74
N SER A 413 -14.21 31.20 6.61
CA SER A 413 -14.17 29.74 6.45
C SER A 413 -15.36 28.99 7.05
N HIS A 414 -16.18 29.66 7.85
CA HIS A 414 -17.42 29.12 8.46
C HIS A 414 -18.70 29.54 7.73
N GLN A 415 -18.57 30.27 6.62
CA GLN A 415 -19.65 30.58 5.67
C GLN A 415 -19.53 29.65 4.46
#